data_AF-A0A2G9YT09-F1
#
_entry.id   AF-A0A2G9YT09-F1
#
_cell.length_a   1.000
_cell.length_b   1.000
_cell.length_c   1.000
_cell.angle_alpha   90.00
_cell.angle_beta   90.00
_cell.angle_gamma   90.00
#
_symmetry.space_group_name_H-M   'P 1'
#
loop_
_entity.id
_entity.type
_entity.pdbx_description
1 polymer ?
#
loop_
_entity_poly.entity_id
_entity_poly.type
_entity_poly.pdbx_seq_one_letter_code
_entity_poly.pdbx_strand_id
1 'polypeptide(L)'
;MSNLLKKGLVVFTSVAFALVMVGPVSAACSLTTLSDCTNEELVGLISDLLGQAEVEAPAPTGEVPAACQGITFAANLKLGSTGANVKCLQTLLNTDSATKLAETGAGSPGNETSYFGSITKAAVEKFQTKYASEVLTPLGLTAPTGFFGPKSIAKANALLAAMAEAPAEEEEVKPASEITSATECIAAGYYWG
;
A
#
# COMPACT_ATOMS: atom_id res chain seq x y z
N MET A 1 -75.70 -40.02 19.96
CA MET A 1 -75.71 -39.83 21.42
C MET A 1 -74.28 -39.90 21.91
N SER A 2 -73.75 -38.75 22.33
CA SER A 2 -72.40 -38.58 22.89
C SER A 2 -72.25 -39.24 24.25
N ASN A 3 -71.03 -39.70 24.56
CA ASN A 3 -70.41 -39.78 25.89
C ASN A 3 -68.89 -39.96 25.65
N LEU A 4 -68.07 -38.90 25.49
CA LEU A 4 -67.43 -38.06 26.51
C LEU A 4 -66.70 -38.81 27.66
N LEU A 5 -65.37 -38.86 27.53
CA LEU A 5 -64.36 -38.29 28.46
C LEU A 5 -64.08 -38.96 29.83
N LYS A 6 -62.85 -39.49 30.04
CA LYS A 6 -61.77 -38.88 30.89
C LYS A 6 -60.61 -39.81 31.33
N LYS A 7 -59.39 -39.34 31.05
CA LYS A 7 -58.19 -39.18 31.93
C LYS A 7 -57.40 -40.41 32.43
N GLY A 8 -56.09 -40.42 32.11
CA GLY A 8 -55.05 -40.59 33.15
C GLY A 8 -53.81 -41.43 32.81
N LEU A 9 -52.66 -40.74 32.75
CA LEU A 9 -51.31 -41.14 33.21
C LEU A 9 -50.39 -41.98 32.28
N VAL A 10 -49.37 -41.26 31.80
CA VAL A 10 -48.08 -41.68 31.23
C VAL A 10 -47.12 -42.11 32.36
N VAL A 11 -46.26 -43.13 32.18
CA VAL A 11 -44.83 -43.11 32.62
C VAL A 11 -43.99 -44.25 31.97
N PHE A 12 -43.05 -43.79 31.12
CA PHE A 12 -41.66 -44.18 30.86
C PHE A 12 -41.19 -45.66 30.90
N THR A 13 -41.03 -46.23 29.71
CA THR A 13 -40.01 -47.26 29.43
C THR A 13 -38.79 -46.63 28.76
N SER A 14 -37.66 -46.83 29.41
CA SER A 14 -36.31 -46.43 29.05
C SER A 14 -35.79 -47.16 27.82
N VAL A 15 -35.24 -46.44 26.85
CA VAL A 15 -34.18 -46.93 25.97
C VAL A 15 -33.18 -45.79 25.73
N ALA A 16 -31.98 -45.95 26.29
CA ALA A 16 -30.82 -45.17 25.91
C ALA A 16 -30.33 -45.65 24.54
N PHE A 17 -30.25 -44.75 23.55
CA PHE A 17 -29.57 -45.03 22.30
C PHE A 17 -28.93 -43.76 21.73
N ALA A 18 -27.60 -43.81 21.64
CA ALA A 18 -26.70 -43.03 20.80
C ALA A 18 -27.00 -41.53 20.58
N LEU A 19 -26.21 -40.73 21.29
CA LEU A 19 -25.86 -39.35 20.98
C LEU A 19 -25.30 -39.27 19.53
N VAL A 20 -26.14 -38.95 18.55
CA VAL A 20 -25.65 -38.45 17.25
C VAL A 20 -25.47 -36.95 17.42
N MET A 21 -24.23 -36.54 17.65
CA MET A 21 -23.80 -35.16 17.47
C MET A 21 -23.97 -34.82 15.99
N VAL A 22 -25.12 -34.27 15.61
CA VAL A 22 -25.21 -33.42 14.41
C VAL A 22 -24.57 -32.11 14.82
N GLY A 23 -23.23 -32.08 14.86
CA GLY A 23 -22.51 -30.82 14.80
C GLY A 23 -22.88 -30.17 13.47
N PRO A 24 -23.07 -28.84 13.41
CA PRO A 24 -23.22 -28.17 12.13
C PRO A 24 -21.99 -28.55 11.29
N VAL A 25 -22.21 -29.18 10.14
CA VAL A 25 -21.23 -29.13 9.06
C VAL A 25 -21.14 -27.65 8.74
N SER A 26 -20.17 -26.97 9.32
CA SER A 26 -19.74 -25.67 8.87
C SER A 26 -19.20 -25.92 7.47
N ALA A 27 -20.08 -25.79 6.46
CA ALA A 27 -19.65 -25.56 5.10
C ALA A 27 -18.84 -24.26 5.18
N ALA A 28 -17.52 -24.38 5.28
CA ALA A 28 -16.66 -23.22 5.36
C ALA A 28 -16.92 -22.40 4.09
N CYS A 29 -17.60 -21.26 4.27
CA CYS A 29 -17.78 -20.28 3.22
C CYS A 29 -16.40 -20.02 2.59
N SER A 30 -16.28 -20.33 1.31
CA SER A 30 -15.03 -20.26 0.56
C SER A 30 -15.29 -19.51 -0.74
N LEU A 31 -14.27 -18.84 -1.29
CA LEU A 31 -14.36 -18.05 -2.53
C LEU A 31 -14.91 -18.84 -3.73
N THR A 32 -14.90 -20.17 -3.66
CA THR A 32 -15.38 -21.09 -4.69
C THR A 32 -16.86 -21.50 -4.55
N THR A 33 -17.49 -21.25 -3.40
CA THR A 33 -18.88 -21.65 -3.10
C THR A 33 -19.65 -20.50 -2.46
N LEU A 34 -19.76 -19.39 -3.19
CA LEU A 34 -20.39 -18.14 -2.71
C LEU A 34 -21.91 -18.23 -2.59
N SER A 35 -22.56 -19.16 -3.30
CA SER A 35 -24.01 -19.32 -3.38
C SER A 35 -24.68 -19.85 -2.12
N ASP A 36 -23.91 -20.44 -1.20
CA ASP A 36 -24.44 -21.07 0.03
C ASP A 36 -24.04 -20.31 1.31
N CYS A 37 -23.39 -19.14 1.19
CA CYS A 37 -22.95 -18.35 2.34
C CYS A 37 -24.09 -17.50 2.91
N THR A 38 -24.21 -17.46 4.23
CA THR A 38 -25.13 -16.53 4.91
C THR A 38 -24.59 -15.09 4.89
N ASN A 39 -25.47 -14.10 5.10
CA ASN A 39 -25.07 -12.69 5.15
C ASN A 39 -24.00 -12.42 6.24
N GLU A 40 -24.03 -13.17 7.34
CA GLU A 40 -23.09 -13.04 8.45
C GLU A 40 -21.70 -13.59 8.07
N GLU A 41 -21.67 -14.74 7.40
CA GLU A 41 -20.42 -15.33 6.88
C GLU A 41 -19.82 -14.48 5.77
N LEU A 42 -20.65 -13.84 4.93
CA LEU A 42 -20.20 -12.92 3.91
C LEU A 42 -19.54 -11.66 4.51
N VAL A 43 -20.09 -11.13 5.61
CA VAL A 43 -19.48 -10.00 6.34
C VAL A 43 -18.17 -10.44 7.01
N GLY A 44 -18.09 -11.67 7.53
CA GLY A 44 -16.85 -12.25 8.03
C GLY A 44 -15.77 -12.35 6.94
N LEU A 45 -16.13 -12.84 5.75
CA LEU A 45 -15.20 -12.94 4.62
C LEU A 45 -14.74 -11.57 4.12
N ILE A 46 -15.64 -10.56 4.11
CA ILE A 46 -15.30 -9.18 3.76
C ILE A 46 -14.32 -8.60 4.80
N SER A 47 -14.53 -8.86 6.09
CA SER A 47 -13.62 -8.42 7.14
C SER A 47 -12.24 -9.09 7.05
N ASP A 48 -12.19 -10.39 6.74
CA ASP A 48 -10.94 -11.13 6.54
C ASP A 48 -10.20 -10.64 5.30
N LEU A 49 -10.91 -10.32 4.22
CA LEU A 49 -10.31 -9.80 2.99
C LEU A 49 -9.83 -8.35 3.16
N LEU A 50 -10.55 -7.54 3.94
CA LEU A 50 -10.11 -6.20 4.35
C LEU A 50 -8.88 -6.27 5.26
N GLY A 51 -8.77 -7.29 6.12
CA GLY A 51 -7.59 -7.56 6.94
C GLY A 51 -6.38 -8.08 6.14
N GLN A 52 -6.61 -8.75 5.00
CA GLN A 52 -5.55 -9.22 4.10
C GLN A 52 -5.08 -8.16 3.09
N ALA A 53 -5.70 -6.97 3.06
CA ALA A 53 -5.34 -5.87 2.18
C ALA A 53 -4.16 -5.02 2.69
N GLU A 54 -3.71 -5.23 3.94
CA GLU A 54 -2.39 -4.75 4.38
C GLU A 54 -1.31 -5.72 3.89
N VAL A 55 -1.10 -5.76 2.57
CA VAL A 55 0.26 -6.00 2.10
C VAL A 55 1.05 -4.79 2.55
N GLU A 56 1.86 -4.99 3.58
CA GLU A 56 2.81 -4.05 4.13
C GLU A 56 3.47 -3.28 2.97
N ALA A 57 3.00 -2.04 2.77
CA ALA A 57 3.62 -1.16 1.80
C ALA A 57 5.08 -1.08 2.25
N PRO A 58 6.06 -1.33 1.36
CA PRO A 58 7.44 -1.12 1.75
C PRO A 58 7.52 0.30 2.31
N ALA A 59 7.97 0.41 3.57
CA ALA A 59 8.34 1.69 4.13
C ALA A 59 9.22 2.41 3.10
N PRO A 60 9.18 3.75 3.00
CA PRO A 60 10.07 4.48 2.11
C PRO A 60 11.51 4.30 2.62
N THR A 61 12.12 3.17 2.34
CA THR A 61 13.56 3.06 2.25
C THR A 61 13.94 4.03 1.15
N GLY A 62 14.91 4.90 1.40
CA GLY A 62 15.38 5.91 0.45
C GLY A 62 15.99 5.32 -0.83
N GLU A 63 15.68 4.08 -1.16
CA GLU A 63 16.16 3.32 -2.30
C GLU A 63 15.28 3.57 -3.52
N VAL A 64 15.90 3.57 -4.70
CA VAL A 64 15.20 3.69 -5.97
C VAL A 64 14.16 2.57 -6.11
N PRO A 65 12.89 2.88 -6.40
CA PRO A 65 11.88 1.84 -6.51
C PRO A 65 12.23 0.82 -7.59
N ALA A 66 11.98 -0.47 -7.33
CA ALA A 66 12.33 -1.56 -8.25
C ALA A 66 11.80 -1.35 -9.69
N ALA A 67 10.61 -0.78 -9.83
CA ALA A 67 10.00 -0.46 -11.12
C ALA A 67 10.75 0.63 -11.91
N CYS A 68 11.57 1.42 -11.24
CA CYS A 68 12.37 2.51 -11.80
C CYS A 68 13.84 2.15 -12.03
N GLN A 69 14.27 0.94 -11.68
CA GLN A 69 15.66 0.55 -11.85
C GLN A 69 16.08 0.56 -13.32
N GLY A 70 17.14 1.32 -13.63
CA GLY A 70 17.62 1.53 -14.99
C GLY A 70 16.73 2.42 -15.87
N ILE A 71 15.68 3.05 -15.32
CA ILE A 71 14.81 3.96 -16.06
C ILE A 71 15.29 5.40 -15.90
N THR A 72 15.50 6.06 -17.03
CA THR A 72 15.58 7.53 -17.11
C THR A 72 14.45 8.00 -18.02
N PHE A 73 13.59 8.86 -17.51
CA PHE A 73 12.48 9.39 -18.29
C PHE A 73 13.03 10.24 -19.45
N ALA A 74 12.75 9.83 -20.68
CA ALA A 74 13.16 10.55 -21.90
C ALA A 74 11.99 10.95 -22.80
N ALA A 75 10.82 10.33 -22.60
CA ALA A 75 9.62 10.58 -23.40
C ALA A 75 8.49 11.16 -22.55
N ASN A 76 7.71 12.04 -23.14
CA ASN A 76 6.54 12.61 -22.50
C ASN A 76 5.47 11.55 -22.22
N LEU A 77 4.86 11.60 -21.04
CA LEU A 77 3.74 10.73 -20.67
C LEU A 77 2.46 11.56 -20.54
N LYS A 78 1.35 11.01 -21.01
CA LYS A 78 0.04 11.66 -21.00
C LYS A 78 -1.05 10.61 -20.85
N LEU A 79 -2.30 11.07 -20.71
CA LEU A 79 -3.45 10.18 -20.70
C LEU A 79 -3.41 9.22 -21.90
N GLY A 80 -3.54 7.92 -21.62
CA GLY A 80 -3.47 6.86 -22.63
C GLY A 80 -2.06 6.29 -22.87
N SER A 81 -1.00 6.91 -22.35
CA SER A 81 0.35 6.34 -22.38
C SER A 81 0.39 5.00 -21.65
N THR A 82 1.22 4.07 -22.15
CA THR A 82 1.42 2.75 -21.53
C THR A 82 2.90 2.39 -21.41
N GLY A 83 3.20 1.41 -20.55
CA GLY A 83 4.51 0.76 -20.47
C GLY A 83 5.27 1.02 -19.18
N ALA A 84 6.54 0.60 -19.16
CA ALA A 84 7.38 0.61 -17.96
C ALA A 84 7.61 2.01 -17.37
N ASN A 85 7.76 3.04 -18.22
CA ASN A 85 7.87 4.43 -17.76
C ASN A 85 6.63 4.86 -16.98
N VAL A 86 5.42 4.45 -17.41
CA VAL A 86 4.21 4.77 -16.66
C VAL A 86 4.23 4.07 -15.30
N LYS A 87 4.61 2.79 -15.26
CA LYS A 87 4.68 2.04 -14.00
C LYS A 87 5.69 2.68 -13.03
N CYS A 88 6.88 3.02 -13.50
CA CYS A 88 7.87 3.75 -12.69
C CYS A 88 7.34 5.11 -12.21
N LEU A 89 6.68 5.89 -13.09
CA LEU A 89 6.06 7.15 -12.68
C LEU A 89 5.04 6.94 -11.56
N GLN A 90 4.17 5.93 -11.66
CA GLN A 90 3.20 5.62 -10.61
C GLN A 90 3.88 5.24 -9.30
N THR A 91 4.92 4.41 -9.36
CA THR A 91 5.67 4.02 -8.16
C THR A 91 6.37 5.21 -7.52
N LEU A 92 7.00 6.08 -8.32
CA LEU A 92 7.63 7.31 -7.83
C LEU A 92 6.62 8.25 -7.17
N LEU A 93 5.42 8.42 -7.76
CA LEU A 93 4.38 9.28 -7.20
C LEU A 93 3.79 8.71 -5.90
N ASN A 94 3.83 7.39 -5.73
CA ASN A 94 3.35 6.69 -4.53
C ASN A 94 4.33 6.77 -3.35
N THR A 95 5.59 7.18 -3.53
CA THR A 95 6.55 7.34 -2.42
C THR A 95 6.20 8.53 -1.52
N ASP A 96 5.44 9.50 -2.04
CA ASP A 96 5.07 10.72 -1.33
C ASP A 96 3.56 10.79 -1.16
N SER A 97 3.12 10.92 0.09
CA SER A 97 1.68 10.98 0.43
C SER A 97 0.95 12.13 -0.25
N ALA A 98 1.64 13.24 -0.57
CA ALA A 98 1.05 14.38 -1.26
C ALA A 98 0.81 14.10 -2.76
N THR A 99 1.50 13.13 -3.35
CA THR A 99 1.36 12.79 -4.78
C THR A 99 0.78 11.41 -5.03
N LYS A 100 0.48 10.65 -3.97
CA LYS A 100 -0.09 9.31 -4.04
C LYS A 100 -1.32 9.25 -4.96
N LEU A 101 -1.39 8.17 -5.74
CA LEU A 101 -2.45 7.93 -6.71
C LEU A 101 -3.74 7.47 -6.05
N ALA A 102 -3.65 6.43 -5.21
CA ALA A 102 -4.77 5.80 -4.53
C ALA A 102 -4.28 5.14 -3.23
N GLU A 103 -5.18 5.00 -2.25
CA GLU A 103 -4.88 4.24 -1.03
C GLU A 103 -4.98 2.74 -1.25
N THR A 104 -5.93 2.29 -2.06
CA THR A 104 -6.15 0.87 -2.36
C THR A 104 -6.50 0.64 -3.83
N GLY A 105 -6.32 -0.59 -4.30
CA GLY A 105 -6.66 -1.01 -5.65
C GLY A 105 -5.67 -0.54 -6.72
N ALA A 106 -6.11 -0.50 -7.98
CA ALA A 106 -5.23 -0.18 -9.10
C ALA A 106 -4.57 1.20 -8.94
N GLY A 107 -3.24 1.24 -8.98
CA GLY A 107 -2.44 2.44 -8.81
C GLY A 107 -2.05 2.75 -7.36
N SER A 108 -2.54 2.02 -6.36
CA SER A 108 -2.04 2.15 -4.99
C SER A 108 -0.62 1.59 -4.87
N PRO A 109 0.11 1.88 -3.76
CA PRO A 109 1.43 1.29 -3.52
C PRO A 109 1.39 -0.24 -3.67
N GLY A 110 2.32 -0.79 -4.44
CA GLY A 110 2.41 -2.23 -4.72
C GLY A 110 1.39 -2.74 -5.76
N ASN A 111 0.46 -1.89 -6.20
CA ASN A 111 -0.59 -2.19 -7.18
C ASN A 111 -0.48 -1.28 -8.41
N GLU A 112 0.71 -0.77 -8.71
CA GLU A 112 0.95 0.08 -9.87
C GLU A 112 0.70 -0.64 -11.19
N THR A 113 0.15 0.10 -12.13
CA THR A 113 -0.23 -0.36 -13.46
C THR A 113 0.75 0.16 -14.51
N SER A 114 0.61 -0.32 -15.74
CA SER A 114 1.35 0.21 -16.89
C SER A 114 0.49 1.14 -17.75
N TYR A 115 -0.56 1.77 -17.20
CA TYR A 115 -1.49 2.63 -17.95
C TYR A 115 -1.66 4.00 -17.29
N PHE A 116 -1.47 5.06 -18.07
CA PHE A 116 -1.63 6.43 -17.61
C PHE A 116 -3.11 6.81 -17.73
N GLY A 117 -3.85 6.54 -16.66
CA GLY A 117 -5.28 6.86 -16.54
C GLY A 117 -5.54 8.20 -15.89
N SER A 118 -6.82 8.43 -15.53
CA SER A 118 -7.27 9.64 -14.83
C SER A 118 -6.61 9.79 -13.46
N ILE A 119 -6.44 8.70 -12.71
CA ILE A 119 -5.79 8.72 -11.39
C ILE A 119 -4.30 9.11 -11.49
N THR A 120 -3.60 8.64 -12.52
CA THR A 120 -2.20 9.02 -12.77
C THR A 120 -2.10 10.49 -13.19
N LYS A 121 -3.04 10.97 -14.02
CA LYS A 121 -3.12 12.40 -14.38
C LYS A 121 -3.28 13.28 -13.14
N ALA A 122 -4.22 12.93 -12.26
CA ALA A 122 -4.45 13.67 -11.02
C ALA A 122 -3.21 13.65 -10.11
N ALA A 123 -2.51 12.52 -9.98
CA ALA A 123 -1.26 12.43 -9.23
C ALA A 123 -0.14 13.30 -9.85
N VAL A 124 -0.04 13.34 -11.19
CA VAL A 124 0.89 14.26 -11.88
C VAL A 124 0.52 15.72 -11.63
N GLU A 125 -0.75 16.08 -11.55
CA GLU A 125 -1.18 17.43 -11.20
C GLU A 125 -0.76 17.82 -9.78
N LYS A 126 -0.91 16.90 -8.82
CA LYS A 126 -0.41 17.08 -7.45
C LYS A 126 1.11 17.27 -7.44
N PHE A 127 1.85 16.43 -8.18
CA PHE A 127 3.31 16.53 -8.32
C PHE A 127 3.75 17.87 -8.90
N GLN A 128 3.10 18.31 -9.97
CA GLN A 128 3.37 19.61 -10.60
C GLN A 128 3.09 20.77 -9.65
N THR A 129 2.04 20.67 -8.85
CA THR A 129 1.71 21.68 -7.83
C THR A 129 2.75 21.69 -6.72
N LYS A 130 3.17 20.51 -6.25
CA LYS A 130 4.21 20.37 -5.21
C LYS A 130 5.55 20.98 -5.63
N TYR A 131 5.93 20.78 -6.89
CA TYR A 131 7.18 21.32 -7.46
C TYR A 131 6.95 22.49 -8.43
N ALA A 132 5.97 23.34 -8.12
CA ALA A 132 5.51 24.39 -9.04
C ALA A 132 6.62 25.35 -9.49
N SER A 133 7.55 25.72 -8.60
CA SER A 133 8.68 26.60 -8.91
C SER A 133 9.62 26.03 -9.98
N GLU A 134 9.77 24.71 -10.03
CA GLU A 134 10.67 24.01 -10.96
C GLU A 134 9.93 23.53 -12.21
N VAL A 135 8.63 23.23 -12.08
CA VAL A 135 7.83 22.57 -13.12
C VAL A 135 6.89 23.50 -13.85
N LEU A 136 6.22 24.42 -13.15
CA LEU A 136 5.16 25.28 -13.69
C LEU A 136 5.64 26.71 -13.97
N THR A 137 6.29 27.34 -12.99
CA THR A 137 6.76 28.73 -13.08
C THR A 137 7.68 29.00 -14.29
N PRO A 138 8.64 28.11 -14.65
CA PRO A 138 9.50 28.33 -15.82
C PRO A 138 8.74 28.30 -17.15
N LEU A 139 7.52 27.78 -17.17
CA LEU A 139 6.64 27.73 -18.33
C LEU A 139 5.57 28.84 -18.30
N GLY A 140 5.58 29.71 -17.27
CA GLY A 140 4.55 30.72 -17.05
C GLY A 140 3.19 30.12 -16.67
N LEU A 141 3.16 28.87 -16.19
CA LEU A 141 1.93 28.19 -15.81
C LEU A 141 1.62 28.43 -14.32
N THR A 142 0.36 28.70 -14.04
CA THR A 142 -0.16 28.87 -12.67
C THR A 142 -1.01 27.69 -12.21
N ALA A 143 -1.43 26.83 -13.13
CA ALA A 143 -2.20 25.62 -12.86
C ALA A 143 -1.47 24.38 -13.40
N PRO A 144 -1.57 23.24 -12.71
CA PRO A 144 -1.03 21.98 -13.22
C PRO A 144 -1.81 21.53 -14.46
N THR A 145 -1.14 20.82 -15.34
CA THR A 145 -1.69 20.33 -16.61
C THR A 145 -2.02 18.84 -16.60
N GLY A 146 -1.38 18.08 -15.69
CA GLY A 146 -1.43 16.62 -15.68
C GLY A 146 -0.66 15.98 -16.83
N PHE A 147 0.05 16.77 -17.63
CA PHE A 147 0.93 16.31 -18.69
C PHE A 147 2.36 16.15 -18.15
N PHE A 148 2.90 14.93 -18.19
CA PHE A 148 4.25 14.65 -17.73
C PHE A 148 5.26 14.98 -18.84
N GLY A 149 5.54 16.28 -18.97
CA GLY A 149 6.43 16.86 -19.98
C GLY A 149 7.86 17.11 -19.50
N PRO A 150 8.67 17.85 -20.28
CA PRO A 150 10.12 17.98 -20.04
C PRO A 150 10.51 18.48 -18.65
N LYS A 151 9.76 19.41 -18.06
CA LYS A 151 10.05 19.91 -16.71
C LYS A 151 9.67 18.90 -15.61
N SER A 152 8.56 18.18 -15.76
CA SER A 152 8.19 17.10 -14.85
C SER A 152 9.17 15.93 -14.95
N ILE A 153 9.60 15.59 -16.17
CA ILE A 153 10.65 14.60 -16.46
C ILE A 153 11.95 14.97 -15.75
N ALA A 154 12.43 16.21 -15.93
CA ALA A 154 13.66 16.68 -15.31
C ALA A 154 13.58 16.56 -13.78
N LYS A 155 12.46 16.98 -13.18
CA LYS A 155 12.28 16.86 -11.73
C LYS A 155 12.22 15.41 -11.26
N ALA A 156 11.48 14.55 -11.95
CA ALA A 156 11.38 13.14 -11.59
C ALA A 156 12.72 12.41 -11.70
N ASN A 157 13.49 12.66 -12.76
CA ASN A 157 14.84 12.11 -12.90
C ASN A 157 15.77 12.60 -11.78
N ALA A 158 15.67 13.86 -11.37
CA ALA A 158 16.46 14.39 -10.24
C ALA A 158 16.08 13.72 -8.91
N LEU A 159 14.80 13.44 -8.68
CA LEU A 159 14.35 12.70 -7.50
C LEU A 159 14.87 11.26 -7.52
N LEU A 160 14.79 10.56 -8.65
CA LEU A 160 15.33 9.21 -8.79
C LEU A 160 16.85 9.16 -8.59
N ALA A 161 17.59 10.16 -9.08
CA ALA A 161 19.02 10.27 -8.86
C ALA A 161 19.33 10.51 -7.37
N ALA A 162 18.60 11.41 -6.70
CA ALA A 162 18.79 11.66 -5.27
C ALA A 162 18.51 10.42 -4.40
N MET A 163 17.56 9.57 -4.81
CA MET A 163 17.30 8.28 -4.15
C MET A 163 18.39 7.23 -4.45
N ALA A 164 19.09 7.33 -5.57
CA ALA A 164 20.21 6.44 -5.90
C ALA A 164 21.50 6.80 -5.14
N GLU A 165 21.67 8.07 -4.79
CA GLU A 165 22.86 8.61 -4.10
C GLU A 165 22.80 8.47 -2.57
N ALA A 166 21.65 8.06 -2.00
CA ALA A 166 21.57 7.65 -0.60
C ALA A 166 22.10 6.20 -0.46
N PRO A 167 23.43 6.02 -0.42
CA PRO A 167 24.13 6.03 0.86
C PRO A 167 25.55 6.61 0.79
N ALA A 168 25.75 7.77 1.41
CA ALA A 168 27.00 8.18 2.03
C ALA A 168 26.63 9.24 3.07
N GLU A 169 26.12 8.79 4.22
CA GLU A 169 26.29 9.57 5.44
C GLU A 169 27.80 9.63 5.64
N GLU A 170 28.40 10.72 5.16
CA GLU A 170 29.70 11.18 5.64
C GLU A 170 29.51 11.32 7.15
N GLU A 171 29.99 10.31 7.88
CA GLU A 171 30.08 10.36 9.33
C GLU A 171 30.95 11.58 9.63
N GLU A 172 30.32 12.73 9.88
CA GLU A 172 31.01 13.94 10.33
C GLU A 172 31.57 13.61 11.71
N VAL A 173 32.77 13.01 11.73
CA VAL A 173 33.58 12.86 12.93
C VAL A 173 33.80 14.27 13.44
N LYS A 174 33.07 14.65 14.50
CA LYS A 174 33.31 15.89 15.22
C LYS A 174 34.82 16.05 15.42
N PRO A 175 35.42 17.20 15.08
CA PRO A 175 36.84 17.39 15.25
C PRO A 175 37.20 17.10 16.71
N ALA A 176 38.28 16.33 16.92
CA ALA A 176 38.72 15.89 18.25
C ALA A 176 38.93 17.03 19.27
N SER A 177 38.95 18.29 18.82
CA SER A 177 38.96 19.49 19.65
C SER A 177 37.67 19.74 20.43
N GLU A 178 36.54 19.10 20.07
CA GLU A 178 35.25 19.28 20.76
C GLU A 178 34.88 18.12 21.71
N ILE A 179 35.69 17.07 21.77
CA ILE A 179 35.43 15.93 22.64
C ILE A 179 35.93 16.28 24.05
N THR A 180 35.01 16.71 24.92
CA THR A 180 35.35 17.17 26.28
C THR A 180 35.19 16.09 27.35
N SER A 181 34.71 14.91 26.97
CA SER A 181 34.50 13.80 27.90
C SER A 181 35.16 12.50 27.45
N ALA A 182 35.70 11.75 28.43
CA ALA A 182 36.29 10.44 28.19
C ALA A 182 35.28 9.42 27.64
N THR A 183 33.99 9.58 27.98
CA THR A 183 32.90 8.73 27.48
C THR A 183 32.66 8.95 25.98
N GLU A 184 32.73 10.20 25.51
CA GLU A 184 32.60 10.51 24.08
C GLU A 184 33.84 10.07 23.29
N CYS A 185 35.05 10.12 23.87
CA CYS A 185 36.27 9.59 23.23
C CYS A 185 36.18 8.09 22.94
N ILE A 186 35.68 7.31 23.90
CA ILE A 186 35.52 5.86 23.75
C ILE A 186 34.37 5.54 22.78
N ALA A 187 33.26 6.29 22.85
CA ALA A 187 32.15 6.14 21.91
C ALA A 187 32.56 6.47 20.47
N ALA A 188 33.51 7.39 20.29
CA ALA A 188 34.11 7.74 19.00
C ALA A 188 35.29 6.82 18.57
N GLY A 189 35.54 5.73 19.30
CA GLY A 189 36.52 4.70 18.89
C GLY A 189 38.00 5.06 19.13
N TYR A 190 38.30 6.12 19.88
CA TYR A 190 39.66 6.48 20.23
C TYR A 190 40.10 5.78 21.51
N TYR A 191 40.95 4.76 21.39
CA TYR A 191 41.55 4.05 22.51
C TYR A 191 43.02 4.47 22.66
N TRP A 192 43.39 5.00 23.83
CA TRP A 192 44.79 5.17 24.20
C TRP A 192 45.27 3.84 24.78
N GLY A 193 46.23 3.20 24.09
CA GLY A 193 46.94 2.03 24.59
C GLY A 193 47.94 2.37 25.69
#